data_AF-A0A7G9GWW7-F1
#
_entry.id   AF-A0A7G9GWW7-F1
#
_cell.length_a   1.000
_cell.length_b   1.000
_cell.length_c   1.000
_cell.angle_alpha   90.00
_cell.angle_beta   90.00
_cell.angle_gamma   90.00
#
_symmetry.space_group_name_H-M   'P 1'
#
loop_
_entity.id
_entity.type
_entity.pdbx_description
1 polymer ?
#
loop_
_entity_poly.entity_id
_entity_poly.type
_entity_poly.pdbx_seq_one_letter_code
_entity_poly.pdbx_strand_id
1 'polypeptide(L)'
;MKILVTLFLFISTMICAAGYNVEPEDLVEDIHEINTVIFEGKNIERWDILINGTISTETLYGTYSGNGHLSLAQISKDGFGYIQSRLTKEDKNKLALLGYEKDIKFEELKKDNRLAIIYCSLYYKYKLQEIPPKDLEECATIWKKYYNTHEGKGKPKDFIVKFKKYGMKYVMAFYTDNKTKSETLSLKRAFKMLATDYKV
;
A
#
# COMPACT_ATOMS: atom_id res chain seq x y z
N MET A 1 -42.74 -45.76 6.83
CA MET A 1 -42.29 -44.54 7.55
C MET A 1 -41.16 -43.93 6.73
N LYS A 2 -41.39 -42.79 6.06
CA LYS A 2 -40.41 -42.15 5.17
C LYS A 2 -39.46 -41.31 6.02
N ILE A 3 -38.17 -41.67 6.05
CA ILE A 3 -37.12 -40.86 6.66
C ILE A 3 -36.82 -39.73 5.69
N LEU A 4 -37.22 -38.51 6.05
CA LEU A 4 -36.94 -37.29 5.31
C LEU A 4 -35.52 -36.85 5.70
N VAL A 5 -34.55 -37.06 4.80
CA VAL A 5 -33.20 -36.51 4.94
C VAL A 5 -33.25 -35.04 4.56
N THR A 6 -33.22 -34.16 5.55
CA THR A 6 -33.10 -32.71 5.32
C THR A 6 -31.64 -32.37 5.06
N LEU A 7 -31.27 -32.34 3.77
CA LEU A 7 -29.99 -31.84 3.29
C LEU A 7 -29.95 -30.32 3.48
N PHE A 8 -29.24 -29.85 4.51
CA PHE A 8 -28.93 -28.43 4.67
C PHE A 8 -27.92 -28.01 3.60
N LEU A 9 -28.41 -27.52 2.47
CA LEU A 9 -27.61 -26.79 1.49
C LEU A 9 -27.26 -25.43 2.10
N PHE A 10 -26.07 -25.32 2.68
CA PHE A 10 -25.41 -24.03 2.91
C PHE A 10 -25.09 -23.42 1.54
N ILE A 11 -26.04 -22.68 0.98
CA ILE A 11 -25.76 -21.74 -0.11
C ILE A 11 -25.01 -20.58 0.55
N SER A 12 -23.69 -20.71 0.64
CA SER A 12 -22.81 -19.57 0.86
C SER A 12 -23.03 -18.63 -0.31
N THR A 13 -23.79 -17.56 -0.07
CA THR A 13 -23.81 -16.42 -0.97
C THR A 13 -22.42 -15.80 -0.91
N MET A 14 -21.54 -16.19 -1.83
CA MET A 14 -20.37 -15.41 -2.19
C MET A 14 -20.90 -14.06 -2.69
N ILE A 15 -21.01 -13.10 -1.78
CA ILE A 15 -21.13 -11.70 -2.13
C ILE A 15 -19.78 -11.36 -2.76
N CYS A 16 -19.75 -11.27 -4.10
CA CYS A 16 -18.61 -10.69 -4.80
C CYS A 16 -18.46 -9.25 -4.34
N ALA A 17 -17.68 -9.03 -3.27
CA ALA A 17 -17.28 -7.70 -2.86
C ALA A 17 -16.46 -7.10 -4.00
N ALA A 18 -16.91 -5.97 -4.56
CA ALA A 18 -16.17 -5.24 -5.59
C ALA A 18 -14.91 -4.60 -4.98
N GLY A 19 -13.80 -5.35 -4.98
CA GLY A 19 -12.52 -4.95 -4.41
C GLY A 19 -11.36 -5.72 -5.03
N TYR A 20 -10.14 -5.51 -4.50
CA TYR A 20 -8.92 -6.14 -5.00
C TYR A 20 -8.64 -7.54 -4.42
N ASN A 21 -9.58 -8.10 -3.63
CA ASN A 21 -9.46 -9.39 -2.94
C ASN A 21 -8.11 -9.55 -2.22
N VAL A 22 -7.75 -8.55 -1.42
CA VAL A 22 -6.55 -8.57 -0.56
C VAL A 22 -6.98 -8.64 0.89
N GLU A 23 -6.34 -9.53 1.64
CA GLU A 23 -6.43 -9.49 3.10
C GLU A 23 -5.57 -8.33 3.60
N PRO A 24 -6.10 -7.43 4.42
CA PRO A 24 -5.37 -6.22 4.85
C PRO A 24 -4.09 -6.49 5.66
N GLU A 25 -4.06 -7.59 6.40
CA GLU A 25 -2.89 -8.07 7.15
C GLU A 25 -1.78 -8.48 6.19
N ASP A 26 -2.08 -9.31 5.20
CA ASP A 26 -1.12 -9.70 4.15
C ASP A 26 -0.62 -8.47 3.38
N LEU A 27 -1.50 -7.48 3.15
CA LEU A 27 -1.15 -6.26 2.43
C LEU A 27 -0.08 -5.43 3.18
N VAL A 28 -0.18 -5.29 4.51
CA VAL A 28 0.84 -4.53 5.25
C VAL A 28 2.18 -5.28 5.30
N GLU A 29 2.15 -6.62 5.38
CA GLU A 29 3.35 -7.46 5.31
C GLU A 29 4.04 -7.35 3.94
N ASP A 30 3.28 -7.47 2.85
CA ASP A 30 3.75 -7.29 1.48
C ASP A 30 4.43 -5.92 1.31
N ILE A 31 3.77 -4.84 1.77
CA ILE A 31 4.32 -3.48 1.69
C ILE A 31 5.64 -3.38 2.44
N HIS A 32 5.71 -3.95 3.65
CA HIS A 32 6.91 -3.91 4.48
C HIS A 32 8.08 -4.68 3.85
N GLU A 33 7.82 -5.89 3.36
CA GLU A 33 8.82 -6.73 2.67
C GLU A 33 9.36 -6.01 1.43
N ILE A 34 8.45 -5.50 0.59
CA ILE A 34 8.80 -4.76 -0.64
C ILE A 34 9.63 -3.52 -0.30
N ASN A 35 9.19 -2.70 0.65
CA ASN A 35 9.93 -1.49 1.04
C ASN A 35 11.30 -1.83 1.61
N THR A 36 11.42 -2.91 2.37
CA THR A 36 12.70 -3.40 2.90
C THR A 36 13.69 -3.69 1.76
N VAL A 37 13.23 -4.32 0.67
CA VAL A 37 14.08 -4.60 -0.50
C VAL A 37 14.37 -3.34 -1.31
N ILE A 38 13.34 -2.54 -1.64
CA ILE A 38 13.46 -1.36 -2.52
C ILE A 38 14.34 -0.28 -1.89
N PHE A 39 14.15 -0.02 -0.59
CA PHE A 39 14.84 1.01 0.19
C PHE A 39 15.94 0.44 1.11
N GLU A 40 16.33 -0.82 0.93
CA GLU A 40 17.46 -1.46 1.64
C GLU A 40 17.37 -1.35 3.17
N GLY A 41 16.18 -1.53 3.74
CA GLY A 41 15.98 -1.44 5.19
C GLY A 41 16.09 -0.01 5.78
N LYS A 42 16.27 1.03 4.96
CA LYS A 42 16.48 2.40 5.46
C LYS A 42 15.15 3.11 5.73
N ASN A 43 14.88 3.41 7.00
CA ASN A 43 13.70 4.16 7.45
C ASN A 43 12.37 3.56 6.95
N ILE A 44 12.28 2.22 6.96
CA ILE A 44 11.16 1.48 6.36
C ILE A 44 9.81 1.91 6.91
N GLU A 45 9.71 2.25 8.19
CA GLU A 45 8.45 2.69 8.79
C GLU A 45 7.87 3.94 8.14
N ARG A 46 8.72 4.82 7.61
CA ARG A 46 8.30 6.06 6.93
C ARG A 46 7.81 5.77 5.53
N TRP A 47 8.47 4.84 4.84
CA TRP A 47 8.03 4.36 3.54
C TRP A 47 6.72 3.59 3.65
N ASP A 48 6.58 2.73 4.65
CA ASP A 48 5.36 1.97 4.91
C ASP A 48 4.18 2.89 5.13
N ILE A 49 4.31 3.95 5.95
CA ILE A 49 3.24 4.92 6.15
C ILE A 49 2.83 5.59 4.83
N LEU A 50 3.79 5.98 3.99
CA LEU A 50 3.52 6.61 2.70
C LEU A 50 2.79 5.67 1.73
N ILE A 51 3.24 4.42 1.60
CA ILE A 51 2.64 3.43 0.70
C ILE A 51 1.27 2.97 1.20
N ASN A 52 1.15 2.63 2.49
CA ASN A 52 -0.13 2.26 3.10
C ASN A 52 -1.15 3.41 3.02
N GLY A 53 -0.71 4.64 3.25
CA GLY A 53 -1.56 5.82 3.13
C GLY A 53 -1.98 6.10 1.68
N THR A 54 -1.09 5.85 0.71
CA THR A 54 -1.42 5.96 -0.72
C THR A 54 -2.52 4.97 -1.08
N ILE A 55 -2.34 3.68 -0.77
CA ILE A 55 -3.34 2.64 -1.08
C ILE A 55 -4.66 2.86 -0.33
N SER A 56 -4.59 3.32 0.92
CA SER A 56 -5.79 3.76 1.67
C SER A 56 -6.55 4.85 0.94
N THR A 57 -5.82 5.78 0.30
CA THR A 57 -6.40 6.94 -0.36
C THR A 57 -7.02 6.58 -1.71
N GLU A 58 -6.31 5.76 -2.48
CA GLU A 58 -6.65 5.38 -3.84
C GLU A 58 -7.78 4.34 -3.90
N THR A 59 -7.73 3.31 -3.06
CA THR A 59 -8.61 2.13 -3.18
C THR A 59 -9.32 1.76 -1.88
N LEU A 60 -9.33 2.68 -0.90
CA LEU A 60 -9.84 2.40 0.45
C LEU A 60 -9.20 1.14 1.03
N TYR A 61 -7.89 1.02 0.81
CA TYR A 61 -7.08 -0.12 1.27
C TYR A 61 -7.55 -1.46 0.66
N GLY A 62 -7.75 -1.46 -0.67
CA GLY A 62 -8.18 -2.64 -1.43
C GLY A 62 -9.68 -2.92 -1.44
N THR A 63 -10.47 -2.27 -0.59
CA THR A 63 -11.93 -2.51 -0.49
C THR A 63 -12.75 -1.86 -1.60
N TYR A 64 -12.15 -0.96 -2.39
CA TYR A 64 -12.82 -0.26 -3.48
C TYR A 64 -11.97 -0.25 -4.75
N SER A 65 -12.48 -0.86 -5.82
CA SER A 65 -11.86 -0.87 -7.16
C SER A 65 -12.42 0.18 -8.12
N GLY A 66 -13.52 0.87 -7.75
CA GLY A 66 -14.26 1.75 -8.66
C GLY A 66 -14.61 1.08 -9.99
N ASN A 67 -14.54 1.83 -11.10
CA ASN A 67 -14.71 1.33 -12.48
C ASN A 67 -13.44 0.65 -13.05
N GLY A 68 -12.59 0.06 -12.19
CA GLY A 68 -11.75 -1.10 -12.54
C GLY A 68 -10.67 -0.96 -13.62
N HIS A 69 -10.19 0.23 -13.97
CA HIS A 69 -9.20 0.36 -15.05
C HIS A 69 -7.73 0.25 -14.62
N LEU A 70 -7.42 0.39 -13.32
CA LEU A 70 -6.06 0.41 -12.77
C LEU A 70 -5.89 -0.55 -11.59
N SER A 71 -4.64 -0.71 -11.13
CA SER A 71 -4.23 -1.63 -10.06
C SER A 71 -4.48 -1.10 -8.64
N LEU A 72 -4.18 -1.92 -7.60
CA LEU A 72 -4.34 -1.56 -6.18
C LEU A 72 -3.73 -0.21 -5.80
N ALA A 73 -2.59 0.14 -6.38
CA ALA A 73 -1.90 1.40 -6.13
C ALA A 73 -2.28 2.52 -7.12
N GLN A 74 -3.13 2.25 -8.11
CA GLN A 74 -3.58 3.22 -9.14
C GLN A 74 -2.43 3.91 -9.92
N ILE A 75 -1.30 3.22 -10.15
CA ILE A 75 -0.24 3.75 -11.03
C ILE A 75 -0.80 3.92 -12.46
N SER A 76 -0.67 5.12 -13.01
CA SER A 76 -1.06 5.42 -14.40
C SER A 76 -0.03 4.88 -15.40
N LYS A 77 -0.41 4.82 -16.69
CA LYS A 77 0.52 4.41 -17.76
C LYS A 77 1.72 5.34 -17.87
N ASP A 78 1.53 6.64 -17.63
CA ASP A 78 2.62 7.62 -17.61
C ASP A 78 3.52 7.43 -16.39
N GLY A 79 2.94 7.14 -15.21
CA GLY A 79 3.70 6.79 -14.01
C GLY A 79 4.55 5.53 -14.21
N PHE A 80 3.97 4.52 -14.86
CA PHE A 80 4.69 3.31 -15.27
C PHE A 80 5.84 3.62 -16.23
N GLY A 81 5.61 4.39 -17.29
CA GLY A 81 6.67 4.81 -18.23
C GLY A 81 7.78 5.62 -17.55
N TYR A 82 7.41 6.48 -16.60
CA TYR A 82 8.35 7.25 -15.79
C TYR A 82 9.29 6.35 -14.98
N ILE A 83 8.76 5.29 -14.36
CA ILE A 83 9.54 4.29 -13.61
C ILE A 83 10.44 3.49 -14.56
N GLN A 84 9.86 2.95 -15.64
CA GLN A 84 10.57 2.13 -16.62
C GLN A 84 11.80 2.82 -17.19
N SER A 85 11.69 4.11 -17.51
CA SER A 85 12.82 4.92 -18.01
C SER A 85 13.94 5.16 -16.99
N ARG A 86 13.76 4.80 -15.72
CA ARG A 86 14.72 5.02 -14.62
C ARG A 86 15.24 3.74 -13.98
N LEU A 87 14.68 2.58 -14.33
CA LEU A 87 15.10 1.29 -13.77
C LEU A 87 16.60 1.07 -14.00
N THR A 88 17.33 1.03 -12.89
CA THR A 88 18.75 0.69 -12.91
C THR A 88 18.94 -0.82 -12.95
N LYS A 89 20.19 -1.28 -13.18
CA LYS A 89 20.52 -2.71 -13.05
C LYS A 89 20.23 -3.23 -11.64
N GLU A 90 20.45 -2.39 -10.63
CA GLU A 90 20.20 -2.73 -9.23
C GLU A 90 18.70 -2.87 -8.95
N ASP A 91 17.87 -1.96 -9.47
CA ASP A 91 16.41 -2.06 -9.35
C ASP A 91 15.89 -3.35 -10.01
N LYS A 92 16.47 -3.74 -11.16
CA LYS A 92 16.15 -5.02 -11.81
C LYS A 92 16.57 -6.23 -10.99
N ASN A 93 17.65 -6.14 -10.21
CA ASN A 93 18.03 -7.21 -9.29
C ASN A 93 17.08 -7.27 -8.09
N LYS A 94 16.66 -6.11 -7.56
CA LYS A 94 15.64 -6.01 -6.50
C LYS A 94 14.29 -6.60 -6.95
N LEU A 95 13.87 -6.34 -8.19
CA LEU A 95 12.70 -6.99 -8.80
C LEU A 95 12.85 -8.51 -8.83
N ALA A 96 14.00 -9.03 -9.26
CA ALA A 96 14.27 -10.46 -9.29
C ALA A 96 14.27 -11.10 -7.89
N LEU A 97 14.81 -10.41 -6.87
CA LEU A 97 14.75 -10.85 -5.47
C LEU A 97 13.31 -10.96 -4.96
N LEU A 98 12.43 -10.08 -5.43
CA LEU A 98 11.00 -10.09 -5.13
C LEU A 98 10.19 -11.06 -6.01
N GLY A 99 10.88 -11.87 -6.84
CA GLY A 99 10.25 -12.89 -7.68
C GLY A 99 9.77 -12.42 -9.05
N TYR A 100 10.16 -11.21 -9.49
CA TYR A 100 9.69 -10.62 -10.75
C TYR A 100 10.73 -10.64 -11.87
N GLU A 101 10.25 -10.88 -13.09
CA GLU A 101 11.05 -10.77 -14.30
C GLU A 101 11.42 -9.31 -14.62
N LYS A 102 12.38 -9.14 -15.54
CA LYS A 102 12.96 -7.82 -15.86
C LYS A 102 12.10 -7.00 -16.85
N ASP A 103 11.26 -7.66 -17.65
CA ASP A 103 10.53 -7.05 -18.75
C ASP A 103 9.02 -7.01 -18.46
N ILE A 104 8.68 -6.23 -17.45
CA ILE A 104 7.32 -6.07 -16.94
C ILE A 104 6.50 -5.16 -17.88
N LYS A 105 5.24 -5.51 -18.11
CA LYS A 105 4.25 -4.75 -18.88
C LYS A 105 3.24 -4.07 -17.95
N PHE A 106 2.69 -2.94 -18.40
CA PHE A 106 1.75 -2.16 -17.60
C PHE A 106 0.50 -2.96 -17.18
N GLU A 107 0.01 -3.83 -18.06
CA GLU A 107 -1.18 -4.65 -17.83
C GLU A 107 -0.99 -5.68 -16.71
N GLU A 108 0.26 -6.05 -16.38
CA GLU A 108 0.57 -7.00 -15.31
C GLU A 108 0.31 -6.40 -13.94
N LEU A 109 0.52 -5.09 -13.76
CA LEU A 109 0.21 -4.39 -12.50
C LEU A 109 -1.27 -4.53 -12.14
N LYS A 110 -2.17 -4.67 -13.12
CA LYS A 110 -3.62 -4.79 -12.87
C LYS A 110 -4.02 -6.16 -12.31
N LYS A 111 -3.18 -7.17 -12.51
CA LYS A 111 -3.43 -8.56 -12.13
C LYS A 111 -2.65 -8.97 -10.88
N ASP A 112 -1.61 -8.22 -10.56
CA ASP A 112 -0.71 -8.50 -9.45
C ASP A 112 -0.59 -7.29 -8.52
N ASN A 113 -1.16 -7.44 -7.32
CA ASN A 113 -1.18 -6.42 -6.29
C ASN A 113 0.23 -6.13 -5.74
N ARG A 114 1.07 -7.15 -5.53
CA ARG A 114 2.46 -6.97 -5.08
C ARG A 114 3.26 -6.19 -6.12
N LEU A 115 3.08 -6.51 -7.38
CA LEU A 115 3.70 -5.76 -8.46
C LEU A 115 3.25 -4.28 -8.50
N ALA A 116 1.96 -4.02 -8.27
CA ALA A 116 1.46 -2.66 -8.14
C ALA A 116 2.10 -1.89 -6.97
N ILE A 117 2.32 -2.55 -5.83
CA ILE A 117 2.99 -1.99 -4.64
C ILE A 117 4.47 -1.70 -4.93
N ILE A 118 5.17 -2.61 -5.62
CA ILE A 118 6.56 -2.40 -6.05
C ILE A 118 6.68 -1.14 -6.91
N TYR A 119 5.79 -0.97 -7.89
CA TYR A 119 5.80 0.21 -8.75
C TYR A 119 5.44 1.49 -8.00
N CYS A 120 4.55 1.42 -7.02
CA CYS A 120 4.29 2.54 -6.12
C CYS A 120 5.55 2.95 -5.34
N SER A 121 6.28 1.96 -4.81
CA SER A 121 7.51 2.15 -4.04
C SER A 121 8.63 2.74 -4.90
N LEU A 122 8.85 2.19 -6.09
CA LEU A 122 9.81 2.73 -7.08
C LEU A 122 9.44 4.15 -7.54
N TYR A 123 8.14 4.44 -7.71
CA TYR A 123 7.69 5.78 -8.07
C TYR A 123 8.15 6.80 -7.03
N TYR A 124 7.88 6.55 -5.75
CA TYR A 124 8.30 7.46 -4.68
C TYR A 124 9.82 7.48 -4.50
N LYS A 125 10.51 6.34 -4.64
CA LYS A 125 11.98 6.27 -4.66
C LYS A 125 12.56 7.31 -5.61
N TYR A 126 12.09 7.33 -6.86
CA TYR A 126 12.61 8.26 -7.87
C TYR A 126 12.12 9.70 -7.68
N LYS A 127 10.88 9.92 -7.24
CA LYS A 127 10.34 11.27 -7.00
C LYS A 127 11.02 11.98 -5.84
N LEU A 128 11.42 11.23 -4.81
CA LEU A 128 12.01 11.76 -3.58
C LEU A 128 13.52 11.57 -3.51
N GLN A 129 14.14 10.91 -4.49
CA GLN A 129 15.57 10.60 -4.49
C GLN A 129 15.97 9.88 -3.19
N GLU A 130 15.16 8.89 -2.78
CA GLU A 130 15.35 8.09 -1.56
C GLU A 130 15.31 8.87 -0.23
N ILE A 131 14.84 10.12 -0.23
CA ILE A 131 14.64 10.88 1.02
C ILE A 131 13.26 10.51 1.61
N PRO A 132 13.20 9.87 2.78
CA PRO A 132 11.93 9.44 3.37
C PRO A 132 11.14 10.63 3.94
N PRO A 133 9.80 10.57 3.92
CA PRO A 133 8.96 11.55 4.61
C PRO A 133 9.20 11.53 6.12
N LYS A 134 9.21 12.68 6.78
CA LYS A 134 9.47 12.82 8.23
C LYS A 134 8.30 12.35 9.07
N ASP A 135 7.08 12.60 8.62
CA ASP A 135 5.84 12.35 9.34
C ASP A 135 4.65 12.15 8.38
N LEU A 136 3.48 11.88 8.96
CA LEU A 136 2.23 11.61 8.23
C LEU A 136 1.77 12.83 7.41
N GLU A 137 1.98 14.03 7.91
CA GLU A 137 1.66 15.29 7.24
C GLU A 137 2.53 15.51 6.00
N GLU A 138 3.83 15.20 6.08
CA GLU A 138 4.72 15.21 4.93
C GLU A 138 4.36 14.11 3.93
N CYS A 139 3.95 12.92 4.38
CA CYS A 139 3.40 11.87 3.50
C CYS A 139 2.21 12.38 2.68
N ALA A 140 1.24 13.03 3.34
CA ALA A 140 0.05 13.59 2.68
C ALA A 140 0.41 14.68 1.66
N THR A 141 1.40 15.52 1.99
CA THR A 141 1.91 16.57 1.10
C THR A 141 2.60 15.97 -0.12
N ILE A 142 3.43 14.95 0.08
CA ILE A 142 4.14 14.21 -0.97
C ILE A 142 3.14 13.50 -1.91
N TRP A 143 2.16 12.77 -1.36
CA TRP A 143 1.12 12.12 -2.15
C TRP A 143 0.36 13.13 -3.02
N LYS A 144 -0.03 14.27 -2.43
CA LYS A 144 -0.73 15.32 -3.20
C LYS A 144 0.14 15.88 -4.32
N LYS A 145 1.41 16.15 -4.03
CA LYS A 145 2.35 16.75 -4.99
C LYS A 145 2.67 15.81 -6.15
N TYR A 146 2.95 14.54 -5.87
CA TYR A 146 3.54 13.64 -6.84
C TYR A 146 2.61 12.57 -7.37
N TYR A 147 1.60 12.13 -6.60
CA TYR A 147 0.77 10.98 -6.95
C TYR A 147 -0.61 11.43 -7.44
N ASN A 148 -1.31 12.24 -6.65
CA ASN A 148 -2.59 12.81 -7.07
C ASN A 148 -2.43 13.98 -8.05
N THR A 149 -1.29 14.68 -7.97
CA THR A 149 -0.95 15.93 -8.68
C THR A 149 -1.85 17.11 -8.29
N HIS A 150 -1.48 18.34 -8.72
CA HIS A 150 -2.25 19.55 -8.43
C HIS A 150 -3.66 19.49 -9.02
N GLU A 151 -3.79 18.93 -10.22
CA GLU A 151 -5.05 18.81 -10.96
C GLU A 151 -6.00 17.74 -10.39
N GLY A 152 -5.46 16.79 -9.63
CA GLY A 152 -6.27 15.79 -8.93
C GLY A 152 -7.19 16.45 -7.89
N LYS A 153 -8.39 15.90 -7.71
CA LYS A 153 -9.39 16.44 -6.78
C LYS A 153 -9.08 16.17 -5.30
N GLY A 154 -8.14 15.26 -5.02
CA GLY A 154 -7.81 14.84 -3.67
C GLY A 154 -7.05 15.94 -2.91
N LYS A 155 -7.25 16.01 -1.60
CA LYS A 155 -6.58 16.96 -0.70
C LYS A 155 -5.67 16.22 0.28
N PRO A 156 -4.59 16.83 0.80
CA PRO A 156 -3.75 16.20 1.82
C PRO A 156 -4.54 15.70 3.05
N LYS A 157 -5.59 16.43 3.45
CA LYS A 157 -6.51 15.99 4.52
C LYS A 157 -7.19 14.66 4.20
N ASP A 158 -7.55 14.40 2.95
CA ASP A 158 -8.21 13.17 2.54
C ASP A 158 -7.28 11.97 2.70
N PHE A 159 -5.98 12.15 2.44
CA PHE A 159 -4.96 11.13 2.67
C PHE A 159 -4.91 10.72 4.15
N ILE A 160 -4.79 11.72 5.04
CA ILE A 160 -4.72 11.47 6.48
C ILE A 160 -5.99 10.79 6.99
N VAL A 161 -7.17 11.28 6.57
CA VAL A 161 -8.46 10.73 6.99
C VAL A 161 -8.63 9.29 6.51
N LYS A 162 -8.33 9.01 5.24
CA LYS A 162 -8.47 7.65 4.69
C LYS A 162 -7.44 6.70 5.28
N PHE A 163 -6.19 7.13 5.46
CA PHE A 163 -5.19 6.29 6.12
C PHE A 163 -5.59 5.93 7.55
N LYS A 164 -6.02 6.91 8.36
CA LYS A 164 -6.53 6.66 9.71
C LYS A 164 -7.71 5.70 9.74
N LYS A 165 -8.60 5.78 8.75
CA LYS A 165 -9.81 4.96 8.69
C LYS A 165 -9.54 3.53 8.19
N TYR A 166 -8.67 3.36 7.20
CA TYR A 166 -8.55 2.09 6.48
C TYR A 166 -7.22 1.37 6.70
N GLY A 167 -6.08 2.07 6.77
CA GLY A 167 -4.75 1.43 6.81
C GLY A 167 -4.06 1.46 8.18
N MET A 168 -4.29 2.50 8.99
CA MET A 168 -3.48 2.79 10.19
C MET A 168 -3.51 1.65 11.22
N LYS A 169 -4.65 1.00 11.42
CA LYS A 169 -4.77 -0.10 12.39
C LYS A 169 -3.87 -1.29 12.03
N TYR A 170 -3.72 -1.61 10.75
CA TYR A 170 -2.90 -2.73 10.29
C TYR A 170 -1.41 -2.41 10.41
N VAL A 171 -1.00 -1.20 10.03
CA VAL A 171 0.37 -0.71 10.26
C VAL A 171 0.74 -0.72 11.74
N MET A 172 -0.18 -0.28 12.61
CA MET A 172 0.07 -0.29 14.05
C MET A 172 0.14 -1.71 14.62
N ALA A 173 -0.75 -2.61 14.21
CA ALA A 173 -0.75 -4.00 14.66
C ALA A 173 0.53 -4.72 14.22
N PHE A 174 0.84 -4.69 12.92
CA PHE A 174 2.06 -5.29 12.35
C PHE A 174 3.30 -4.90 13.13
N TYR A 175 3.43 -3.62 13.45
CA TYR A 175 4.59 -3.13 14.19
C TYR A 175 4.49 -3.22 15.71
N THR A 176 3.32 -3.50 16.28
CA THR A 176 3.22 -3.79 17.72
C THR A 176 3.63 -5.25 17.97
N ASP A 177 3.21 -6.14 17.09
CA ASP A 177 3.41 -7.59 17.23
C ASP A 177 4.83 -8.02 16.83
N ASN A 178 5.50 -7.26 15.94
CA ASN A 178 6.81 -7.61 15.40
C ASN A 178 8.00 -6.80 15.96
N LYS A 179 7.85 -6.00 17.04
CA LYS A 179 8.90 -5.02 17.44
C LYS A 179 9.65 -5.24 18.74
N THR A 180 10.92 -4.83 18.65
CA THR A 180 11.79 -4.41 19.75
C THR A 180 11.61 -2.90 20.08
N LYS A 181 12.03 -2.47 21.29
CA LYS A 181 11.73 -1.14 21.86
C LYS A 181 12.14 0.09 21.00
N SER A 182 13.20 -0.03 20.19
CA SER A 182 13.73 1.07 19.36
C SER A 182 12.82 1.39 18.17
N GLU A 183 12.29 0.34 17.56
CA GLU A 183 11.45 0.42 16.38
C GLU A 183 10.08 1.04 16.76
N THR A 184 9.57 0.76 17.97
CA THR A 184 8.32 1.35 18.50
C THR A 184 8.46 2.85 18.68
N LEU A 185 9.65 3.34 19.04
CA LEU A 185 9.93 4.76 19.23
C LEU A 185 10.00 5.51 17.90
N SER A 186 10.54 4.90 16.84
CA SER A 186 10.55 5.51 15.50
C SER A 186 9.13 5.68 14.96
N LEU A 187 8.26 4.67 15.15
CA LEU A 187 6.85 4.80 14.78
C LEU A 187 6.14 5.88 15.55
N LYS A 188 6.29 5.94 16.88
CA LYS A 188 5.69 7.02 17.67
C LYS A 188 6.15 8.41 17.21
N ARG A 189 7.38 8.53 16.71
CA ARG A 189 7.92 9.77 16.13
C ARG A 189 7.42 10.03 14.71
N ALA A 190 7.25 9.01 13.87
CA ALA A 190 6.66 9.14 12.54
C ALA A 190 5.16 9.49 12.64
N PHE A 191 4.48 8.95 13.65
CA PHE A 191 3.12 9.28 14.06
C PHE A 191 3.07 10.44 15.07
N LYS A 192 4.03 11.39 15.06
CA LYS A 192 4.36 12.37 16.13
C LYS A 192 3.18 13.09 16.83
N MET A 193 1.95 13.01 16.36
CA MET A 193 0.75 13.60 16.97
C MET A 193 -0.51 12.73 16.84
N LEU A 194 -0.54 11.51 17.42
CA LEU A 194 -1.80 10.82 17.75
C LEU A 194 -1.82 10.28 19.19
N ALA A 195 -1.23 11.03 20.12
CA ALA A 195 -1.45 10.84 21.56
C ALA A 195 -2.65 11.69 22.02
N THR A 196 -3.81 11.49 21.41
CA THR A 196 -5.12 11.77 22.02
C THR A 196 -6.14 10.86 21.34
N ASP A 197 -6.54 9.84 22.09
CA ASP A 197 -7.71 8.99 21.88
C ASP A 197 -7.76 8.09 20.65
N TYR A 198 -7.04 6.97 20.74
CA TYR A 198 -7.58 5.68 20.30
C TYR A 198 -7.86 4.85 21.55
N LYS A 199 -9.07 4.99 22.10
CA LYS A 199 -9.65 3.97 22.96
C LYS A 199 -10.30 2.94 22.05
N VAL A 200 -9.89 1.69 22.21
CA VAL A 200 -10.63 0.50 21.74
C VAL A 200 -12.02 0.52 22.38
#